data_AF-A0A0B7BI30-F1
#
_entry.id   AF-A0A0B7BI30-F1
#
_cell.length_a   1.000
_cell.length_b   1.000
_cell.length_c   1.000
_cell.angle_alpha   90.00
_cell.angle_beta   90.00
_cell.angle_gamma   90.00
#
_symmetry.space_group_name_H-M   'P 1'
#
loop_
_entity.id
_entity.type
_entity.pdbx_description
1 polymer ?
#
loop_
_entity_poly.entity_id
_entity_poly.type
_entity_poly.pdbx_seq_one_letter_code
_entity_poly.pdbx_strand_id
1 'polypeptide(L)'
;MADVDPETLLEWLQMGQGDERDMQLIALEQLCMLLLMSDNVDRCFESCPPRTFLPALCRIFLDECAPDNVLEVTARAITYYLDVSAECTRRIVAVEGAIKALCNRLVVAEMSSRTSKDLAEQCIKVLELICTRESGAVFEAGGLNCALTFVREHGSQVHKDTLHSSMTVVSRLCGKMEPQDASLETCIESLSTLLDHDDSFVADGALRCFASLADRYTRRSLDPAPLARHGLIKDLLSRLQRAGEGAHNASTASTPGKKFSGW
;
A
#
# COMPACT_ATOMS: atom_id res chain seq x y z
N MET A 1 -33.52 2.35 -12.31
CA MET A 1 -33.20 3.21 -11.16
C MET A 1 -33.12 4.62 -11.67
N ALA A 2 -33.81 5.57 -11.05
CA ALA A 2 -33.68 6.97 -11.42
C ALA A 2 -32.22 7.41 -11.18
N ASP A 3 -31.63 8.14 -12.12
CA ASP A 3 -30.31 8.75 -11.93
C ASP A 3 -30.42 9.72 -10.73
N VAL A 4 -29.84 9.32 -9.60
CA VAL A 4 -29.73 10.19 -8.42
C VAL A 4 -28.78 11.32 -8.79
N ASP A 5 -29.23 12.56 -8.63
CA ASP A 5 -28.41 13.71 -8.94
C ASP A 5 -27.18 13.78 -8.01
N PRO A 6 -26.05 14.33 -8.47
CA PRO A 6 -24.83 14.31 -7.67
C PRO A 6 -24.88 15.13 -6.37
N GLU A 7 -25.78 16.11 -6.26
CA GLU A 7 -25.94 16.89 -5.03
C GLU A 7 -26.60 16.02 -3.96
N THR A 8 -27.69 15.34 -4.30
CA THR A 8 -28.33 14.32 -3.43
C THR A 8 -27.35 13.22 -3.04
N LEU A 9 -26.52 12.77 -3.98
CA LEU A 9 -25.48 11.76 -3.70
C LEU A 9 -24.50 12.26 -2.64
N LEU A 10 -24.03 13.50 -2.77
CA LEU A 10 -23.10 14.11 -1.81
C LEU A 10 -23.73 14.32 -0.43
N GLU A 11 -25.02 14.66 -0.37
CA GLU A 11 -25.77 14.77 0.88
C GLU A 11 -25.82 13.42 1.59
N TRP A 12 -26.19 12.34 0.89
CA TRP A 12 -26.27 10.99 1.47
C TRP A 12 -24.92 10.47 1.95
N LEU A 13 -23.81 10.83 1.28
CA LEU A 13 -22.46 10.49 1.76
C LEU A 13 -22.14 11.12 3.11
N GLN A 14 -22.71 12.29 3.40
CA GLN A 14 -22.49 13.03 4.64
C GLN A 14 -23.44 12.60 5.77
N MET A 15 -24.49 11.84 5.46
CA MET A 15 -25.34 11.17 6.44
C MET A 15 -24.60 9.95 7.00
N GLY A 16 -24.67 9.70 8.31
CA GLY A 16 -23.75 8.74 8.93
C GLY A 16 -24.19 8.19 10.28
N GLN A 17 -25.47 8.31 10.65
CA GLN A 17 -25.95 7.85 11.94
C GLN A 17 -27.19 6.97 11.81
N GLY A 18 -27.21 5.86 12.57
CA GLY A 18 -28.36 4.95 12.63
C GLY A 18 -28.80 4.43 11.26
N ASP A 19 -30.10 4.55 10.98
CA ASP A 19 -30.75 4.06 9.75
C ASP A 19 -30.25 4.79 8.48
N GLU A 20 -29.54 5.92 8.61
CA GLU A 20 -28.96 6.65 7.48
C GLU A 20 -27.76 5.93 6.86
N ARG A 21 -27.17 4.94 7.54
CA ARG A 21 -26.02 4.16 7.02
C ARG A 21 -26.34 3.38 5.76
N ASP A 22 -27.57 2.89 5.64
CA ASP A 22 -28.01 2.19 4.43
C ASP A 22 -28.07 3.15 3.24
N MET A 23 -28.52 4.40 3.46
CA MET A 23 -28.51 5.44 2.43
C MET A 23 -27.08 5.85 2.07
N GLN A 24 -26.19 5.99 3.06
CA GLN A 24 -24.76 6.26 2.85
C GLN A 24 -24.11 5.16 2.00
N LEU A 25 -24.43 3.88 2.25
CA LEU A 25 -23.92 2.76 1.48
C LEU A 25 -24.45 2.76 0.03
N ILE A 26 -25.74 3.02 -0.17
CA ILE A 26 -26.33 3.15 -1.52
C ILE A 26 -25.64 4.28 -2.29
N ALA A 27 -25.39 5.42 -1.64
CA ALA A 27 -24.69 6.55 -2.25
C ALA A 27 -23.25 6.19 -2.63
N LEU A 28 -22.53 5.48 -1.77
CA LEU A 28 -21.18 5.00 -2.02
C LEU A 28 -21.12 4.02 -3.21
N GLU A 29 -22.05 3.09 -3.29
CA GLU A 29 -22.13 2.13 -4.40
C GLU A 29 -22.45 2.82 -5.73
N GLN A 30 -23.41 3.74 -5.72
CA GLN A 30 -23.76 4.54 -6.90
C GLN A 30 -22.58 5.41 -7.34
N LEU A 31 -21.88 6.07 -6.41
CA LEU A 31 -20.68 6.83 -6.71
C LEU A 31 -19.60 5.95 -7.34
N CYS A 32 -19.35 4.77 -6.76
CA CYS A 32 -18.41 3.80 -7.30
C CYS A 32 -18.75 3.40 -8.74
N MET A 33 -20.04 3.15 -9.03
CA MET A 33 -20.49 2.82 -10.37
C MET A 33 -20.27 3.98 -11.34
N LEU A 34 -20.60 5.22 -10.95
CA LEU A 34 -20.38 6.41 -11.77
C LEU A 34 -18.90 6.64 -12.09
N LEU A 35 -18.01 6.48 -11.10
CA LEU A 35 -16.57 6.63 -11.27
C LEU A 35 -15.99 5.54 -12.18
N LEU A 36 -16.38 4.28 -11.96
CA LEU A 36 -15.85 3.14 -12.70
C LEU A 36 -16.32 3.08 -14.17
N MET A 37 -17.58 3.47 -14.41
CA MET A 37 -18.19 3.43 -15.74
C MET A 37 -17.92 4.69 -16.56
N SER A 38 -17.28 5.71 -15.99
CA SER A 38 -17.00 6.94 -16.70
C SER A 38 -15.90 6.73 -17.75
N ASP A 39 -16.21 7.06 -18.99
CA ASP A 39 -15.27 7.09 -20.12
C ASP A 39 -14.64 8.47 -20.32
N ASN A 40 -15.04 9.46 -19.52
CA ASN A 40 -14.62 10.86 -19.66
C ASN A 40 -14.37 11.52 -18.29
N VAL A 41 -13.09 11.80 -18.03
CA VAL A 41 -12.61 12.40 -16.78
C VAL A 41 -13.27 13.76 -16.49
N ASP A 42 -13.39 14.62 -17.50
CA ASP A 42 -13.94 15.97 -17.31
C ASP A 42 -15.41 15.90 -16.91
N ARG A 43 -16.22 15.08 -17.60
CA ARG A 43 -17.64 14.87 -17.22
C ARG A 43 -17.79 14.21 -15.86
N CYS A 44 -16.89 13.26 -15.54
CA CYS A 44 -16.85 12.63 -14.23
C CYS A 44 -16.65 13.66 -13.12
N PHE A 45 -15.68 14.57 -13.30
CA PHE A 45 -15.35 15.60 -12.32
C PHE A 45 -16.32 16.79 -12.33
N GLU A 46 -17.04 17.03 -13.43
CA GLU A 46 -18.17 17.96 -13.45
C GLU A 46 -19.32 17.43 -12.60
N SER A 47 -19.71 16.16 -12.78
CA SER A 47 -20.78 15.52 -12.01
C SER A 47 -20.39 15.26 -10.57
N CYS A 48 -19.20 14.70 -10.33
CA CYS A 48 -18.71 14.32 -9.01
C CYS A 48 -17.36 15.00 -8.74
N PRO A 49 -17.34 16.30 -8.37
CA PRO A 49 -16.10 17.04 -8.20
C PRO A 49 -15.22 16.47 -7.08
N PRO A 50 -13.95 16.12 -7.34
CA PRO A 50 -13.05 15.62 -6.30
C PRO A 50 -12.88 16.58 -5.12
N ARG A 51 -13.06 17.89 -5.35
CA ARG A 51 -12.95 18.94 -4.33
C ARG A 51 -14.01 18.80 -3.22
N THR A 52 -15.18 18.25 -3.50
CA THR A 52 -16.27 18.09 -2.53
C THR A 52 -16.39 16.64 -2.08
N PHE A 53 -16.31 15.69 -3.02
CA PHE A 53 -16.49 14.27 -2.75
C PHE A 53 -15.33 13.65 -1.96
N LEU A 54 -14.06 13.93 -2.29
CA LEU A 54 -12.94 13.34 -1.53
C LEU A 54 -12.93 13.76 -0.06
N PRO A 55 -13.16 15.04 0.30
CA PRO A 55 -13.33 15.41 1.70
C PRO A 55 -14.50 14.72 2.39
N ALA A 56 -15.63 14.48 1.70
CA ALA A 56 -16.74 13.72 2.27
C ALA A 56 -16.32 12.26 2.56
N LEU A 57 -15.72 11.57 1.59
CA LEU A 57 -15.22 10.20 1.74
C LEU A 57 -14.18 10.08 2.87
N CYS A 58 -13.26 11.04 2.97
CA CYS A 58 -12.28 11.06 4.06
C CYS A 58 -12.94 11.22 5.43
N ARG A 59 -14.04 11.99 5.55
CA ARG A 59 -14.78 12.13 6.81
C ARG A 59 -15.47 10.84 7.23
N ILE A 60 -15.92 10.01 6.29
CA ILE A 60 -16.44 8.67 6.61
C ILE A 60 -15.33 7.82 7.25
N PHE A 61 -14.09 7.90 6.77
CA PHE A 61 -12.94 7.22 7.40
C PHE A 61 -12.59 7.74 8.80
N LEU A 62 -12.90 9.01 9.09
CA LEU A 62 -12.67 9.62 10.40
C LEU A 62 -13.76 9.26 11.42
N ASP A 63 -14.85 8.66 10.97
CA ASP A 63 -15.94 8.23 11.82
C ASP A 63 -15.63 6.85 12.42
N GLU A 64 -15.31 6.84 13.72
CA GLU A 64 -14.96 5.63 14.46
C GLU A 64 -16.11 4.61 14.54
N CYS A 65 -17.36 5.07 14.31
CA CYS A 65 -18.54 4.22 14.30
C CYS A 65 -18.86 3.66 12.90
N ALA A 66 -18.10 4.02 11.87
CA ALA A 66 -18.33 3.52 10.51
C ALA A 66 -18.01 2.02 10.42
N PRO A 67 -18.97 1.19 9.95
CA PRO A 67 -18.76 -0.25 9.82
C PRO A 67 -17.84 -0.57 8.63
N ASP A 68 -17.20 -1.74 8.68
CA ASP A 68 -16.18 -2.13 7.70
C ASP A 68 -16.68 -2.16 6.26
N ASN A 69 -17.94 -2.55 6.02
CA ASN A 69 -18.53 -2.55 4.68
C ASN A 69 -18.67 -1.14 4.09
N VAL A 70 -19.05 -0.15 4.91
CA VAL A 70 -19.14 1.25 4.47
C VAL A 70 -17.74 1.80 4.16
N LEU A 71 -16.76 1.50 5.02
CA LEU A 71 -15.39 1.94 4.79
C LEU A 71 -14.73 1.24 3.60
N GLU A 72 -15.04 -0.02 3.34
CA GLU A 72 -14.51 -0.76 2.19
C GLU A 72 -14.93 -0.08 0.89
N VAL A 73 -16.23 0.19 0.73
CA VAL A 73 -16.74 0.89 -0.47
C VAL A 73 -16.22 2.33 -0.52
N THR A 74 -16.03 2.99 0.63
CA THR A 74 -15.40 4.32 0.69
C THR A 74 -13.96 4.27 0.17
N ALA A 75 -13.14 3.30 0.58
CA ALA A 75 -11.78 3.14 0.08
C ALA A 75 -11.77 2.86 -1.42
N ARG A 76 -12.70 2.04 -1.90
CA ARG A 76 -12.85 1.74 -3.33
C ARG A 76 -13.20 3.00 -4.14
N ALA A 77 -14.11 3.85 -3.65
CA ALA A 77 -14.42 5.12 -4.28
C ALA A 77 -13.20 6.07 -4.32
N ILE A 78 -12.42 6.13 -3.23
CA ILE A 78 -11.17 6.90 -3.19
C ILE A 78 -10.18 6.36 -4.22
N THR A 79 -9.99 5.05 -4.30
CA THR A 79 -9.14 4.39 -5.31
C THR A 79 -9.54 4.80 -6.72
N TYR A 80 -10.83 4.76 -7.06
CA TYR A 80 -11.29 5.19 -8.39
C TYR A 80 -11.00 6.67 -8.69
N TYR A 81 -11.16 7.58 -7.72
CA TYR A 81 -10.75 8.97 -7.93
C TYR A 81 -9.25 9.12 -8.20
N LEU A 82 -8.42 8.32 -7.53
CA LEU A 82 -6.96 8.33 -7.70
C LEU A 82 -6.52 7.68 -9.02
N ASP A 83 -7.24 6.65 -9.49
CA ASP A 83 -7.04 6.03 -10.79
C ASP A 83 -7.43 6.98 -11.94
N VAL A 84 -8.51 7.75 -11.78
CA VAL A 84 -8.92 8.79 -12.74
C VAL A 84 -7.90 9.93 -12.79
N SER A 85 -7.42 10.40 -11.63
CA SER A 85 -6.37 11.41 -11.57
C SER A 85 -5.54 11.33 -10.30
N ALA A 86 -4.24 11.09 -10.47
CA ALA A 86 -3.29 11.13 -9.37
C ALA A 86 -3.15 12.52 -8.72
N GLU A 87 -3.68 13.60 -9.31
CA GLU A 87 -3.68 14.93 -8.66
C GLU A 87 -4.66 15.02 -7.48
N CYS A 88 -5.59 14.07 -7.38
CA CYS A 88 -6.55 13.96 -6.29
C CYS A 88 -5.88 13.68 -4.93
N THR A 89 -4.67 13.11 -4.90
CA THR A 89 -3.96 12.79 -3.64
C THR A 89 -3.87 13.99 -2.70
N ARG A 90 -3.56 15.18 -3.22
CA ARG A 90 -3.45 16.43 -2.43
C ARG A 90 -4.73 16.77 -1.66
N ARG A 91 -5.90 16.41 -2.19
CA ARG A 91 -7.19 16.67 -1.54
C ARG A 91 -7.41 15.76 -0.33
N ILE A 92 -6.91 14.53 -0.39
CA ILE A 92 -6.93 13.58 0.73
C ILE A 92 -5.98 14.06 1.82
N VAL A 93 -4.76 14.45 1.46
CA VAL A 93 -3.76 14.99 2.42
C VAL A 93 -4.27 16.25 3.13
N ALA A 94 -5.06 17.07 2.45
CA ALA A 94 -5.65 18.28 3.03
C ALA A 94 -6.72 17.99 4.10
N VAL A 95 -7.22 16.75 4.22
CA VAL A 95 -8.14 16.35 5.29
C VAL A 95 -7.32 15.79 6.45
N GLU A 96 -7.24 16.57 7.53
CA GLU A 96 -6.49 16.20 8.72
C GLU A 96 -6.93 14.84 9.28
N GLY A 97 -5.96 13.97 9.57
CA GLY A 97 -6.21 12.64 10.12
C GLY A 97 -6.62 11.57 9.11
N ALA A 98 -6.98 11.91 7.86
CA ALA A 98 -7.50 10.94 6.89
C ALA A 98 -6.51 9.78 6.60
N ILE A 99 -5.23 10.10 6.38
CA ILE A 99 -4.20 9.08 6.14
C ILE A 99 -3.98 8.22 7.39
N LYS A 100 -3.98 8.85 8.58
CA LYS A 100 -3.82 8.15 9.85
C LYS A 100 -5.00 7.19 10.09
N ALA A 101 -6.22 7.58 9.73
CA ALA A 101 -7.39 6.71 9.80
C ALA A 101 -7.26 5.49 8.88
N LEU A 102 -6.79 5.67 7.64
CA LEU A 102 -6.47 4.55 6.73
C LEU A 102 -5.43 3.60 7.34
N CYS A 103 -4.34 4.12 7.89
CA CYS A 103 -3.33 3.31 8.58
C CYS A 103 -3.92 2.57 9.79
N ASN A 104 -4.75 3.22 10.59
CA ASN A 104 -5.37 2.59 11.76
C ASN A 104 -6.24 1.39 11.38
N ARG A 105 -6.94 1.42 10.23
CA ARG A 105 -7.73 0.25 9.78
C ARG A 105 -6.88 -0.96 9.45
N LEU A 106 -5.60 -0.80 9.09
CA LEU A 106 -4.68 -1.93 8.94
C LEU A 106 -4.20 -2.49 10.27
N VAL A 107 -4.11 -1.65 11.31
CA VAL A 107 -3.67 -2.06 12.65
C VAL A 107 -4.75 -2.86 13.37
N VAL A 108 -6.02 -2.49 13.19
CA VAL A 108 -7.16 -3.17 13.85
C VAL A 108 -7.84 -4.21 12.96
N ALA A 109 -7.25 -4.53 11.81
CA ALA A 109 -7.86 -5.41 10.82
C ALA A 109 -8.03 -6.85 11.36
N GLU A 110 -9.23 -7.40 11.25
CA GLU A 110 -9.52 -8.77 11.71
C GLU A 110 -9.54 -9.74 10.53
N MET A 111 -8.46 -10.49 10.31
CA MET A 111 -8.33 -11.36 9.12
C MET A 111 -9.29 -12.56 9.09
N SER A 112 -9.97 -12.86 10.20
CA SER A 112 -11.05 -13.85 10.26
C SER A 112 -12.33 -13.36 9.56
N SER A 113 -12.55 -12.04 9.51
CA SER A 113 -13.70 -11.39 8.91
C SER A 113 -13.39 -11.03 7.46
N ARG A 114 -14.19 -11.57 6.53
CA ARG A 114 -14.02 -11.29 5.10
C ARG A 114 -14.06 -9.79 4.80
N THR A 115 -15.05 -9.08 5.35
CA THR A 115 -15.23 -7.65 5.10
C THR A 115 -14.07 -6.83 5.68
N SER A 116 -13.58 -7.19 6.88
CA SER A 116 -12.45 -6.49 7.49
C SER A 116 -11.16 -6.71 6.72
N LYS A 117 -10.95 -7.93 6.22
CA LYS A 117 -9.86 -8.26 5.30
C LYS A 117 -9.97 -7.45 4.00
N ASP A 118 -11.12 -7.46 3.34
CA ASP A 118 -11.35 -6.73 2.08
C ASP A 118 -11.08 -5.22 2.28
N LEU A 119 -11.52 -4.64 3.40
CA LEU A 119 -11.20 -3.26 3.79
C LEU A 119 -9.68 -3.04 3.93
N ALA A 120 -8.97 -3.93 4.61
CA ALA A 120 -7.52 -3.79 4.78
C ALA A 120 -6.79 -3.82 3.44
N GLU A 121 -7.20 -4.71 2.52
CA GLU A 121 -6.65 -4.75 1.16
C GLU A 121 -6.90 -3.44 0.39
N GLN A 122 -8.12 -2.89 0.48
CA GLN A 122 -8.44 -1.59 -0.12
C GLN A 122 -7.64 -0.43 0.51
N CYS A 123 -7.47 -0.42 1.83
CA CYS A 123 -6.65 0.59 2.53
C CYS A 123 -5.20 0.58 2.03
N ILE A 124 -4.59 -0.59 1.85
CA ILE A 124 -3.26 -0.70 1.24
C ILE A 124 -3.24 -0.10 -0.16
N LYS A 125 -4.27 -0.39 -0.98
CA LYS A 125 -4.33 0.15 -2.34
C LYS A 125 -4.41 1.67 -2.37
N VAL A 126 -5.25 2.25 -1.51
CA VAL A 126 -5.33 3.71 -1.34
C VAL A 126 -3.99 4.29 -0.89
N LEU A 127 -3.33 3.69 0.11
CA LEU A 127 -2.02 4.13 0.59
C LEU A 127 -0.93 4.03 -0.49
N GLU A 128 -0.96 2.99 -1.32
CA GLU A 128 -0.05 2.83 -2.46
C GLU A 128 -0.19 3.99 -3.45
N LEU A 129 -1.42 4.32 -3.82
CA LEU A 129 -1.72 5.41 -4.75
C LEU A 129 -1.34 6.77 -4.17
N ILE A 130 -1.66 7.05 -2.90
CA ILE A 130 -1.25 8.29 -2.21
C ILE A 130 0.28 8.39 -2.15
N CYS A 131 0.97 7.30 -1.82
CA CYS A 131 2.43 7.26 -1.74
C CYS A 131 3.15 7.62 -3.05
N THR A 132 2.48 7.51 -4.21
CA THR A 132 3.09 7.88 -5.51
C THR A 132 3.53 9.34 -5.56
N ARG A 133 2.78 10.25 -4.90
CA ARG A 133 3.04 11.70 -4.90
C ARG A 133 3.26 12.26 -3.50
N GLU A 134 2.56 11.71 -2.50
CA GLU A 134 2.47 12.26 -1.15
C GLU A 134 3.09 11.34 -0.10
N SER A 135 4.17 10.64 -0.46
CA SER A 135 4.89 9.71 0.46
C SER A 135 5.34 10.35 1.77
N GLY A 136 5.59 11.67 1.80
CA GLY A 136 5.88 12.40 3.04
C GLY A 136 4.72 12.36 4.02
N ALA A 137 3.51 12.69 3.57
CA ALA A 137 2.31 12.68 4.41
C ALA A 137 1.99 11.27 4.92
N VAL A 138 2.20 10.23 4.11
CA VAL A 138 2.02 8.84 4.54
C VAL A 138 3.07 8.40 5.56
N PHE A 139 4.32 8.85 5.41
CA PHE A 139 5.37 8.59 6.39
C PHE A 139 5.04 9.23 7.74
N GLU A 140 4.66 10.52 7.75
CA GLU A 140 4.28 11.27 8.94
C GLU A 140 3.06 10.68 9.66
N ALA A 141 2.13 10.08 8.92
CA ALA A 141 0.98 9.36 9.47
C ALA A 141 1.32 7.99 10.09
N GLY A 142 2.59 7.56 10.05
CA GLY A 142 3.04 6.26 10.57
C GLY A 142 2.85 5.09 9.60
N GLY A 143 2.60 5.37 8.31
CA GLY A 143 2.29 4.36 7.31
C GLY A 143 3.37 3.30 7.09
N LEU A 144 4.64 3.61 7.38
CA LEU A 144 5.73 2.64 7.23
C LEU A 144 5.64 1.49 8.22
N ASN A 145 5.56 1.79 9.52
CA ASN A 145 5.44 0.76 10.55
C ASN A 145 4.16 -0.04 10.36
N CYS A 146 3.07 0.64 10.04
CA CYS A 146 1.78 0.03 9.74
C CYS A 146 1.87 -0.98 8.59
N ALA A 147 2.45 -0.60 7.44
CA ALA A 147 2.60 -1.49 6.29
C ALA A 147 3.59 -2.64 6.56
N LEU A 148 4.70 -2.39 7.27
CA LEU A 148 5.65 -3.43 7.67
C LEU A 148 5.00 -4.49 8.56
N THR A 149 4.24 -4.06 9.57
CA THR A 149 3.48 -4.96 10.45
C THR A 149 2.46 -5.75 9.65
N PHE A 150 1.71 -5.09 8.76
CA PHE A 150 0.72 -5.75 7.92
C PHE A 150 1.31 -6.86 7.04
N VAL A 151 2.44 -6.59 6.38
CA VAL A 151 3.16 -7.60 5.58
C VAL A 151 3.61 -8.78 6.46
N ARG A 152 4.18 -8.50 7.63
CA ARG A 152 4.71 -9.54 8.54
C ARG A 152 3.64 -10.42 9.14
N GLU A 153 2.52 -9.85 9.56
CA GLU A 153 1.49 -10.55 10.33
C GLU A 153 0.38 -11.13 9.43
N HIS A 154 0.06 -10.45 8.33
CA HIS A 154 -1.09 -10.77 7.49
C HIS A 154 -0.72 -11.11 6.05
N GLY A 155 0.56 -11.03 5.66
CA GLY A 155 1.00 -11.21 4.27
C GLY A 155 0.61 -12.55 3.63
N SER A 156 0.52 -13.63 4.41
CA SER A 156 0.08 -14.95 3.94
C SER A 156 -1.43 -15.10 3.81
N GLN A 157 -2.20 -14.17 4.38
CA GLN A 157 -3.67 -14.21 4.46
C GLN A 157 -4.33 -13.33 3.40
N VAL A 158 -3.59 -12.43 2.75
CA VAL A 158 -4.09 -11.46 1.77
C VAL A 158 -3.73 -11.83 0.33
N HIS A 159 -4.37 -11.17 -0.62
CA HIS A 159 -3.99 -11.34 -2.03
C HIS A 159 -2.54 -10.96 -2.29
N LYS A 160 -1.90 -11.69 -3.22
CA LYS A 160 -0.51 -11.46 -3.62
C LYS A 160 -0.28 -10.03 -4.14
N ASP A 161 -1.24 -9.49 -4.87
CA ASP A 161 -1.18 -8.11 -5.37
C ASP A 161 -1.22 -7.09 -4.21
N THR A 162 -2.00 -7.36 -3.16
CA THR A 162 -2.02 -6.53 -1.93
C THR A 162 -0.69 -6.61 -1.18
N LEU A 163 -0.12 -7.81 -1.07
CA LEU A 163 1.22 -8.01 -0.48
C LEU A 163 2.29 -7.21 -1.24
N HIS A 164 2.25 -7.23 -2.57
CA HIS A 164 3.18 -6.47 -3.42
C HIS A 164 2.95 -4.96 -3.36
N SER A 165 1.67 -4.53 -3.30
CA SER A 165 1.30 -3.12 -3.09
C SER A 165 1.80 -2.62 -1.73
N SER A 166 1.68 -3.43 -0.69
CA SER A 166 2.21 -3.14 0.65
C SER A 166 3.72 -2.94 0.61
N MET A 167 4.45 -3.83 -0.08
CA MET A 167 5.90 -3.69 -0.24
C MET A 167 6.31 -2.49 -1.11
N THR A 168 5.48 -2.07 -2.05
CA THR A 168 5.67 -0.82 -2.80
C THR A 168 5.54 0.40 -1.89
N VAL A 169 4.56 0.41 -0.99
CA VAL A 169 4.42 1.43 0.07
C VAL A 169 5.67 1.44 0.95
N VAL A 170 6.04 0.28 1.53
CA VAL A 170 7.22 0.14 2.40
C VAL A 170 8.49 0.67 1.71
N SER A 171 8.74 0.27 0.46
CA SER A 171 9.94 0.70 -0.28
C SER A 171 10.02 2.21 -0.46
N ARG A 172 8.90 2.86 -0.79
CA ARG A 172 8.85 4.32 -0.94
C ARG A 172 9.06 5.03 0.40
N LEU A 173 8.46 4.52 1.46
CA LEU A 173 8.51 5.13 2.79
C LEU A 173 9.85 4.92 3.50
N CYS A 174 10.52 3.78 3.30
CA CYS A 174 11.92 3.58 3.73
C CYS A 174 12.85 4.63 3.12
N GLY A 175 12.57 5.09 1.90
CA GLY A 175 13.28 6.20 1.27
C GLY A 175 13.12 7.55 1.99
N LYS A 176 12.14 7.71 2.89
CA LYS A 176 11.91 8.92 3.71
C LYS A 176 12.54 8.84 5.10
N MET A 177 12.88 7.64 5.56
CA MET A 177 13.48 7.42 6.87
C MET A 177 14.84 8.12 6.97
N GLU A 178 15.09 8.74 8.11
CA GLU A 178 16.38 9.33 8.48
C GLU A 178 17.04 8.56 9.64
N PRO A 179 18.39 8.54 9.74
CA PRO A 179 19.12 7.78 10.75
C PRO A 179 18.77 8.11 12.22
N GLN A 180 18.21 9.28 12.48
CA GLN A 180 17.79 9.73 13.82
C GLN A 180 16.34 9.39 14.17
N ASP A 181 15.57 8.82 13.24
CA ASP A 181 14.16 8.52 13.48
C ASP A 181 14.01 7.44 14.56
N ALA A 182 13.15 7.70 15.54
CA ALA A 182 12.94 6.79 16.67
C ALA A 182 12.44 5.39 16.26
N SER A 183 11.75 5.30 15.12
CA SER A 183 11.24 4.03 14.56
C SER A 183 12.25 3.25 13.72
N LEU A 184 13.48 3.75 13.54
CA LEU A 184 14.46 3.14 12.65
C LEU A 184 14.80 1.71 13.07
N GLU A 185 15.01 1.46 14.37
CA GLU A 185 15.37 0.14 14.88
C GLU A 185 14.27 -0.90 14.59
N THR A 186 13.01 -0.55 14.87
CA THR A 186 11.85 -1.41 14.56
C THR A 186 11.69 -1.66 13.06
N CYS A 187 12.00 -0.67 12.23
CA CYS A 187 12.00 -0.81 10.77
C CYS A 187 13.08 -1.80 10.32
N ILE A 188 14.32 -1.66 10.80
CA ILE A 188 15.43 -2.57 10.48
C ILE A 188 15.09 -4.00 10.88
N GLU A 189 14.59 -4.22 12.10
CA GLU A 189 14.18 -5.55 12.58
C GLU A 189 13.09 -6.17 11.68
N SER A 190 12.08 -5.37 11.32
CA SER A 190 10.99 -5.81 10.45
C SER A 190 11.52 -6.18 9.06
N LEU A 191 12.34 -5.32 8.45
CA LEU A 191 12.94 -5.57 7.14
C LEU A 191 13.85 -6.81 7.15
N SER A 192 14.63 -7.01 8.21
CA SER A 192 15.45 -8.21 8.39
C SER A 192 14.60 -9.48 8.39
N THR A 193 13.46 -9.49 9.08
CA THR A 193 12.53 -10.62 9.06
C THR A 193 12.01 -10.90 7.64
N LEU A 194 11.76 -9.84 6.87
CA LEU A 194 11.25 -9.95 5.50
C LEU A 194 12.30 -10.44 4.49
N LEU A 195 13.60 -10.42 4.82
CA LEU A 195 14.64 -10.99 3.95
C LEU A 195 14.48 -12.49 3.76
N ASP A 196 13.89 -13.21 4.71
CA ASP A 196 13.67 -14.67 4.61
C ASP A 196 12.26 -15.03 4.11
N HIS A 197 11.52 -14.05 3.60
CA HIS A 197 10.15 -14.28 3.12
C HIS A 197 10.13 -15.16 1.85
N ASP A 198 9.19 -16.11 1.80
CA ASP A 198 9.05 -17.08 0.69
C ASP A 198 8.75 -16.41 -0.66
N ASP A 199 8.00 -15.30 -0.64
CA ASP A 199 7.77 -14.48 -1.83
C ASP A 199 9.00 -13.62 -2.16
N SER A 200 9.64 -13.92 -3.29
CA SER A 200 10.83 -13.19 -3.77
C SER A 200 10.63 -11.69 -3.94
N PHE A 201 9.42 -11.21 -4.30
CA PHE A 201 9.15 -9.78 -4.44
C PHE A 201 9.25 -9.05 -3.09
N VAL A 202 8.79 -9.71 -2.02
CA VAL A 202 8.88 -9.20 -0.66
C VAL A 202 10.33 -9.18 -0.19
N ALA A 203 11.04 -10.29 -0.32
CA ALA A 203 12.44 -10.39 0.12
C ALA A 203 13.35 -9.42 -0.65
N ASP A 204 13.18 -9.31 -1.97
CA ASP A 204 13.92 -8.34 -2.78
C ASP A 204 13.49 -6.90 -2.49
N GLY A 205 12.22 -6.69 -2.16
CA GLY A 205 11.71 -5.40 -1.69
C GLY A 205 12.38 -4.96 -0.38
N ALA A 206 12.51 -5.87 0.59
CA ALA A 206 13.21 -5.60 1.83
C ALA A 206 14.70 -5.28 1.60
N LEU A 207 15.35 -5.99 0.69
CA LEU A 207 16.73 -5.70 0.30
C LEU A 207 16.87 -4.31 -0.34
N ARG A 208 15.94 -3.91 -1.21
CA ARG A 208 15.88 -2.55 -1.79
C ARG A 208 15.66 -1.47 -0.72
N CYS A 209 14.89 -1.77 0.33
CA CYS A 209 14.73 -0.87 1.48
C CYS A 209 16.06 -0.69 2.21
N PHE A 210 16.79 -1.76 2.49
CA PHE A 210 18.13 -1.69 3.11
C PHE A 210 19.11 -0.87 2.27
N ALA A 211 19.11 -1.04 0.95
CA ALA A 211 19.92 -0.21 0.06
C ALA A 211 19.56 1.28 0.18
N SER A 212 18.27 1.60 0.23
CA SER A 212 17.79 2.98 0.40
C SER A 212 18.19 3.58 1.75
N LEU A 213 18.15 2.78 2.83
CA LEU A 213 18.63 3.20 4.15
C LEU A 213 20.15 3.39 4.16
N ALA A 214 20.92 2.47 3.56
CA ALA A 214 22.37 2.59 3.46
C ALA A 214 22.76 3.88 2.71
N ASP A 215 22.10 4.17 1.59
CA ASP A 215 22.29 5.42 0.84
C ASP A 215 22.01 6.66 1.70
N ARG A 216 21.01 6.62 2.60
CA ARG A 216 20.72 7.70 3.55
C ARG A 216 21.88 7.91 4.52
N TYR A 217 22.41 6.84 5.12
CA TYR A 217 23.59 6.91 5.99
C TYR A 217 24.80 7.49 5.25
N THR A 218 25.08 7.02 4.04
CA THR A 218 26.19 7.53 3.20
C THR A 218 26.04 9.02 2.90
N ARG A 219 24.84 9.48 2.47
CA ARG A 219 24.59 10.91 2.22
C ARG A 219 24.75 11.78 3.45
N ARG A 220 24.47 11.24 4.64
CA ARG A 220 24.66 11.94 5.92
C ARG A 220 26.08 11.78 6.49
N SER A 221 26.95 11.02 5.82
CA SER A 221 28.29 10.68 6.33
C SER A 221 28.26 10.02 7.71
N LEU A 222 27.27 9.16 7.94
CA LEU A 222 27.09 8.41 9.18
C LEU A 222 27.47 6.94 8.98
N ASP A 223 27.87 6.28 10.08
CA ASP A 223 28.21 4.86 10.08
C ASP A 223 26.94 3.99 9.90
N PRO A 224 26.84 3.17 8.83
CA PRO A 224 25.70 2.29 8.60
C PRO A 224 25.67 1.03 9.48
N ALA A 225 26.61 0.86 10.42
CA ALA A 225 26.64 -0.26 11.37
C ALA A 225 25.28 -0.61 12.02
N PRO A 226 24.39 0.36 12.37
CA PRO A 226 23.07 0.03 12.90
C PRO A 226 22.22 -0.86 11.99
N LEU A 227 22.38 -0.76 10.66
CA LEU A 227 21.64 -1.58 9.68
C LEU A 227 21.96 -3.07 9.81
N ALA A 228 23.14 -3.42 10.34
CA ALA A 228 23.59 -4.80 10.47
C ALA A 228 23.14 -5.50 11.77
N ARG A 229 22.47 -4.79 12.69
CA ARG A 229 22.11 -5.30 14.04
C ARG A 229 21.26 -6.57 14.02
N HIS A 230 20.42 -6.72 13.00
CA HIS A 230 19.46 -7.82 12.89
C HIS A 230 19.82 -8.80 11.77
N GLY A 231 21.10 -9.17 11.65
CA GLY A 231 21.52 -10.29 10.80
C GLY A 231 21.79 -9.98 9.33
N LEU A 232 21.51 -8.76 8.85
CA LEU A 232 21.62 -8.36 7.43
C LEU A 232 22.90 -8.86 6.73
N ILE A 233 24.07 -8.72 7.35
CA ILE A 233 25.35 -9.14 6.74
C ILE A 233 25.35 -10.65 6.46
N LYS A 234 24.85 -11.46 7.40
CA LYS A 234 24.78 -12.91 7.24
C LYS A 234 23.86 -13.29 6.09
N ASP A 235 22.72 -12.60 5.97
CA ASP A 235 21.75 -12.83 4.89
C ASP A 235 22.29 -12.42 3.52
N LEU A 236 23.03 -11.30 3.44
CA LEU A 236 23.71 -10.90 2.21
C LEU A 236 24.77 -11.93 1.79
N LEU A 237 25.58 -12.42 2.73
CA LEU A 237 26.59 -13.44 2.45
C LEU A 237 25.96 -14.76 1.99
N SER A 238 24.87 -15.22 2.62
CA SER A 238 24.18 -16.44 2.23
C SER A 238 23.56 -16.32 0.83
N ARG A 239 22.98 -15.16 0.50
CA ARG A 239 22.44 -14.88 -0.83
C ARG A 239 23.52 -14.80 -1.91
N LEU A 240 24.65 -14.16 -1.61
CA LEU A 240 25.80 -14.11 -2.52
C LEU A 240 26.37 -15.51 -2.79
N GLN A 241 26.48 -16.36 -1.76
CA GLN A 241 26.92 -17.74 -1.92
C GLN A 241 25.98 -18.51 -2.86
N ARG A 242 24.67 -18.44 -2.63
CA ARG A 242 23.66 -19.11 -3.47
C ARG A 242 23.70 -18.63 -4.93
N ALA A 243 23.92 -17.33 -5.14
CA ALA A 243 24.07 -16.76 -6.48
C ALA A 243 25.34 -17.30 -7.19
N GLY A 244 26.44 -17.44 -6.45
CA GLY A 244 27.69 -18.04 -6.96
C GLY A 244 27.54 -19.51 -7.34
N GLU A 245 26.83 -20.30 -6.53
CA GLU A 245 26.57 -21.72 -6.79
C GLU A 245 25.65 -21.94 -8.00
N GLY A 246 24.61 -21.10 -8.16
CA GLY A 246 23.69 -21.16 -9.30
C GLY A 246 24.37 -20.88 -10.65
N ALA A 247 25.35 -19.97 -10.69
CA ALA A 247 26.13 -19.65 -11.89
C ALA A 247 27.05 -20.82 -12.33
N HIS A 248 27.59 -21.57 -11.37
CA HIS A 248 28.41 -22.75 -11.68
C HIS A 248 27.59 -23.91 -12.28
N ASN A 249 26.34 -24.11 -11.84
CA ASN A 249 25.48 -25.19 -12.34
C ASN A 249 24.87 -24.91 -13.73
N ALA A 250 24.65 -23.65 -14.11
CA ALA A 250 24.21 -23.30 -15.47
C ALA A 250 25.31 -23.52 -16.53
N SER A 251 26.57 -23.42 -16.12
CA SER A 251 27.74 -23.56 -17.00
C SER A 251 28.03 -25.02 -17.41
N THR A 252 27.53 -26.01 -16.65
CA THR A 252 27.76 -27.44 -16.91
C THR A 252 26.65 -28.13 -17.72
N ALA A 253 25.52 -27.47 -17.95
CA ALA A 253 24.35 -28.05 -18.63
C ALA A 253 24.28 -27.82 -20.16
N SER A 254 25.28 -27.19 -20.77
CA SER A 254 25.24 -26.76 -22.18
C SER A 254 26.18 -27.55 -23.11
N THR A 255 25.97 -28.87 -23.28
CA THR A 255 26.30 -29.54 -24.57
C THR A 255 25.61 -30.90 -24.74
N PRO A 256 24.61 -31.06 -25.63
CA PRO A 256 24.34 -32.32 -26.31
C PRO A 256 25.21 -32.38 -27.56
N GLY A 257 26.21 -33.26 -27.58
CA GLY A 257 27.11 -33.46 -28.71
C GLY A 257 26.35 -33.88 -29.98
N LYS A 258 26.45 -33.07 -31.04
CA LYS A 258 26.08 -33.47 -32.40
C LYS A 258 26.99 -34.62 -32.85
N LYS A 259 26.47 -35.84 -32.93
CA LYS A 259 27.10 -36.92 -33.68
C LYS A 259 26.90 -36.65 -35.17
N PHE A 260 27.99 -36.38 -35.87
CA PHE A 260 28.08 -36.45 -37.33
C PHE A 260 28.00 -37.93 -37.75
N SER A 261 27.07 -38.27 -38.64
CA SER A 261 27.11 -39.52 -39.39
C SER A 261 27.15 -39.16 -40.88
N GLY A 262 28.32 -39.34 -41.49
CA GLY A 262 28.40 -39.60 -42.93
C GLY A 262 28.03 -41.06 -43.18
N TRP A 263 27.21 -41.33 -44.18
CA TRP A 263 27.56 -41.77 -45.54
C TRP A 263 26.25 -41.79 -46.34
#